data_AF-A0A1D2M3N2-F1
#
_entry.id   AF-A0A1D2M3N2-F1
#
_cell.length_a   1.000
_cell.length_b   1.000
_cell.length_c   1.000
_cell.angle_alpha   90.00
_cell.angle_beta   90.00
_cell.angle_gamma   90.00
#
_symmetry.space_group_name_H-M   'P 1'
#
loop_
_entity.id
_entity.type
_entity.pdbx_description
1 polymer ?
#
loop_
_entity_poly.entity_id
_entity_poly.type
_entity_poly.pdbx_seq_one_letter_code
_entity_poly.pdbx_strand_id
1 'polypeptide(L)'
;MPVNDSWLLEQFVYQLIRKHFRKTNYYTDLIDLFLQVTQKTVLGQCLDTQTAVDDYLDCYGSEADIGKAGTDIQNGKCSWLFVRSQQLCSKEQLAMLFENYGKSDDDKKMQGMCLKSVQELRNDEMKGLMRKLLEMVTARI
;
A
#
# COMPACT_ATOMS: atom_id res chain seq x y z
N MET A 1 16.86 7.35 -8.75
CA MET A 1 17.94 6.39 -9.07
C MET A 1 17.54 4.92 -9.01
N PRO A 2 16.67 4.42 -8.10
CA PRO A 2 16.33 2.98 -8.01
C PRO A 2 15.51 2.38 -9.17
N VAL A 3 14.67 3.21 -9.81
CA VAL A 3 13.80 2.76 -10.92
C VAL A 3 14.62 2.39 -12.16
N ASN A 4 15.67 3.16 -12.44
CA ASN A 4 16.57 2.90 -13.55
C ASN A 4 17.29 1.54 -13.40
N ASP A 5 17.71 1.22 -12.17
CA ASP A 5 18.40 -0.04 -11.88
C ASP A 5 17.45 -1.25 -12.08
N SER A 6 16.17 -1.08 -11.73
CA SER A 6 15.14 -2.10 -11.92
C SER A 6 14.92 -2.40 -13.41
N TRP A 7 14.86 -1.37 -14.25
CA TRP A 7 14.73 -1.53 -15.70
C TRP A 7 15.99 -2.16 -16.30
N LEU A 8 17.19 -1.77 -15.82
CA LEU A 8 18.44 -2.36 -16.27
C LEU A 8 18.50 -3.87 -15.98
N LEU A 9 18.05 -4.30 -14.81
CA LEU A 9 17.96 -5.72 -14.45
C LEU A 9 17.04 -6.50 -15.38
N GLU A 10 15.86 -5.95 -15.68
CA GLU A 10 14.92 -6.57 -16.61
C GLU A 10 15.54 -6.76 -18.01
N GLN A 11 16.21 -5.73 -18.53
CA GLN A 11 16.91 -5.82 -19.82
C GLN A 11 18.04 -6.86 -19.79
N PHE A 12 18.72 -7.02 -18.66
CA PHE A 12 19.78 -8.01 -18.49
C PHE A 12 19.23 -9.45 -18.58
N VAL A 13 18.04 -9.70 -18.04
CA VAL A 13 17.36 -11.00 -18.14
C VAL A 13 17.06 -11.35 -19.60
N TYR A 14 16.48 -10.43 -20.37
CA TYR A 14 16.22 -10.66 -21.80
C TYR A 14 17.49 -10.86 -22.62
N GLN A 15 18.57 -10.15 -22.28
CA GLN A 15 19.89 -10.36 -22.91
C GLN A 15 20.46 -11.75 -22.62
N LEU A 16 20.35 -12.25 -21.40
CA LEU A 16 20.80 -13.60 -21.04
C LEU A 16 20.00 -14.67 -21.78
N ILE A 17 18.67 -14.53 -21.82
CA ILE A 17 17.80 -15.45 -22.55
C ILE A 17 18.18 -15.48 -24.04
N ARG A 18 18.38 -14.31 -24.66
CA ARG A 18 18.81 -14.20 -26.06
C ARG A 18 20.22 -14.75 -26.29
N LYS A 19 21.14 -14.63 -25.34
CA LYS A 19 22.51 -15.14 -25.50
C LYS A 19 22.54 -16.66 -25.45
N HIS A 20 21.80 -17.29 -24.54
CA HIS A 20 21.89 -18.71 -24.27
C HIS A 20 20.83 -19.56 -25.00
N PHE A 21 19.64 -19.02 -25.24
CA PHE A 21 18.50 -19.80 -25.76
C PHE A 21 18.05 -19.41 -27.17
N ARG A 22 18.69 -18.44 -27.83
CA ARG A 22 18.27 -17.97 -29.18
C ARG A 22 18.22 -19.06 -30.26
N LYS A 23 18.98 -20.15 -30.10
CA LYS A 23 19.01 -21.25 -31.08
C LYS A 23 18.05 -22.39 -30.75
N THR A 24 17.31 -22.32 -29.64
CA THR A 24 16.38 -23.39 -29.25
C THR A 24 15.01 -23.16 -29.87
N ASN A 25 14.28 -24.24 -30.15
CA ASN A 25 12.96 -24.18 -30.80
C ASN A 25 11.87 -23.56 -29.91
N TYR A 26 12.12 -23.44 -28.61
CA TYR A 26 11.19 -22.89 -27.61
C TYR A 26 11.56 -21.46 -27.17
N TYR A 27 12.50 -20.79 -27.85
CA TYR A 27 12.92 -19.42 -27.50
C TYR A 27 11.76 -18.42 -27.50
N THR A 28 10.88 -18.52 -28.49
CA THR A 28 9.70 -17.66 -28.61
C THR A 28 8.75 -17.87 -27.44
N ASP A 29 8.46 -19.13 -27.11
CA ASP A 29 7.56 -19.48 -26.00
C ASP A 29 8.13 -19.04 -24.66
N LEU A 30 9.46 -19.13 -24.50
CA LEU A 30 10.15 -18.67 -23.30
C LEU A 30 10.07 -17.15 -23.13
N ILE A 31 10.30 -16.39 -24.20
CA ILE A 31 10.19 -14.92 -24.17
C ILE A 31 8.75 -14.50 -23.90
N ASP A 32 7.78 -15.11 -24.58
CA ASP A 32 6.35 -14.82 -24.38
C ASP A 32 5.91 -15.13 -22.95
N LEU A 33 6.39 -16.23 -22.36
CA LEU A 33 6.10 -16.57 -20.97
C LEU A 33 6.66 -15.52 -20.00
N PHE A 34 7.92 -15.11 -20.18
CA PHE A 34 8.53 -14.07 -19.33
C PHE A 34 7.79 -12.74 -19.46
N LEU A 35 7.45 -12.34 -20.68
CA LEU A 35 6.70 -11.11 -20.94
C LEU A 35 5.32 -11.15 -20.28
N GLN A 36 4.59 -12.26 -20.39
CA GLN A 36 3.28 -12.43 -19.75
C GLN A 36 3.36 -12.38 -18.22
N VAL A 37 4.38 -12.98 -17.62
CA VAL A 37 4.57 -12.97 -16.16
C VAL A 37 4.91 -11.56 -15.68
N THR A 38 5.79 -10.84 -16.37
CA THR A 38 6.07 -9.43 -16.08
C THR A 38 4.81 -8.58 -16.18
N GLN A 39 4.03 -8.74 -17.25
CA GLN A 39 2.79 -8.00 -17.45
C GLN A 39 1.78 -8.25 -16.33
N LYS A 40 1.58 -9.51 -15.91
CA LYS A 40 0.70 -9.85 -14.78
C LYS A 40 1.19 -9.22 -13.47
N THR A 41 2.50 -9.18 -13.25
CA THR A 41 3.09 -8.61 -12.03
C THR A 41 2.92 -7.09 -11.98
N VAL A 42 3.18 -6.40 -13.09
CA VAL A 42 2.99 -4.94 -13.20
C VAL A 42 1.52 -4.56 -13.07
N LEU A 43 0.61 -5.33 -13.68
CA LEU A 43 -0.83 -5.13 -13.52
C LEU A 43 -1.28 -5.35 -12.07
N GLY A 44 -0.76 -6.37 -11.39
CA GLY A 44 -1.02 -6.60 -9.96
C GLY A 44 -0.58 -5.42 -9.10
N GLN A 45 0.66 -4.95 -9.29
CA GLN A 45 1.18 -3.76 -8.58
C GLN A 45 0.36 -2.50 -8.86
N CYS A 46 -0.04 -2.30 -10.12
CA CYS A 46 -0.88 -1.17 -10.51
C CYS A 46 -2.24 -1.25 -9.83
N LEU A 47 -2.86 -2.43 -9.80
CA LEU A 47 -4.12 -2.67 -9.10
C LEU A 47 -3.98 -2.40 -7.59
N ASP A 48 -2.93 -2.92 -6.94
CA ASP A 48 -2.67 -2.69 -5.52
C ASP A 48 -2.54 -1.18 -5.21
N THR A 49 -1.80 -0.45 -6.05
CA THR A 49 -1.66 1.01 -5.89
C THR A 49 -2.97 1.75 -6.11
N GLN A 50 -3.79 1.31 -7.07
CA GLN A 50 -5.09 1.91 -7.34
C GLN A 50 -6.06 1.64 -6.20
N THR A 51 -6.12 0.42 -5.68
CA THR A 51 -6.95 0.08 -4.51
C THR A 51 -6.54 0.86 -3.27
N ALA A 52 -5.23 1.08 -3.06
CA ALA A 52 -4.76 1.89 -1.94
C ALA A 52 -5.14 3.37 -2.07
N VAL A 53 -5.18 3.89 -3.30
CA VAL A 53 -5.63 5.26 -3.58
C VAL A 53 -7.15 5.37 -3.44
N ASP A 54 -7.91 4.40 -3.93
CA ASP A 54 -9.37 4.37 -3.81
C ASP A 54 -9.79 4.24 -2.34
N ASP A 55 -9.15 3.36 -1.56
CA ASP A 55 -9.34 3.24 -0.10
C ASP A 55 -9.05 4.55 0.64
N TYR A 56 -8.03 5.30 0.20
CA TYR A 56 -7.71 6.60 0.76
C TYR A 56 -8.74 7.67 0.34
N LEU A 57 -9.11 7.72 -0.95
CA LEU A 57 -10.07 8.71 -1.44
C LEU A 57 -11.46 8.50 -0.84
N ASP A 58 -11.91 7.26 -0.67
CA ASP A 58 -13.22 6.95 -0.05
C ASP A 58 -13.30 7.35 1.43
N CYS A 59 -12.16 7.45 2.13
CA CYS A 59 -12.12 7.85 3.55
C CYS A 59 -11.74 9.32 3.78
N TYR A 60 -11.03 9.96 2.85
CA TYR A 60 -10.46 11.30 3.01
C TYR A 60 -11.02 12.34 2.03
N GLY A 61 -11.61 11.91 0.92
CA GLY A 61 -12.12 12.83 -0.07
C GLY A 61 -13.39 13.50 0.43
N SER A 62 -13.44 14.82 0.28
CA SER A 62 -14.65 15.57 0.55
C SER A 62 -15.72 15.17 -0.49
N GLU A 63 -17.00 15.11 -0.10
CA GLU A 63 -18.11 14.84 -1.02
C GLU A 63 -18.13 15.79 -2.23
N ALA A 64 -17.53 16.99 -2.07
CA ALA A 64 -17.37 17.99 -3.11
C ALA A 64 -16.32 17.63 -4.19
N ASP A 65 -15.30 16.83 -3.84
CA ASP A 65 -14.20 16.49 -4.75
C ASP A 65 -14.40 15.14 -5.48
N ILE A 66 -15.16 14.21 -4.89
CA ILE A 66 -15.34 12.84 -5.41
C ILE A 66 -16.73 12.64 -6.03
N GLY A 67 -17.73 13.43 -5.65
CA GLY A 67 -19.11 13.29 -6.15
C GLY A 67 -19.80 11.97 -5.77
N LYS A 68 -19.20 11.18 -4.86
CA LYS A 68 -19.79 9.99 -4.24
C LYS A 68 -19.60 10.06 -2.72
N ALA A 69 -20.64 9.69 -1.98
CA ALA A 69 -20.52 9.46 -0.55
C ALA A 69 -19.78 8.13 -0.31
N GLY A 70 -18.67 8.18 0.43
CA GLY A 70 -17.88 6.98 0.81
C GLY A 70 -18.73 6.02 1.62
N THR A 71 -19.08 4.87 1.04
CA THR A 71 -19.97 3.85 1.64
C THR A 71 -19.21 2.58 2.05
N ASP A 72 -17.89 2.55 1.86
CA ASP A 72 -17.08 1.33 1.99
C ASP A 72 -16.91 0.84 3.44
N ILE A 73 -16.97 1.73 4.42
CA ILE A 73 -17.00 1.36 5.86
C ILE A 73 -18.38 0.82 6.26
N GLN A 74 -19.46 1.36 5.69
CA GLN A 74 -20.84 0.90 5.93
C GLN A 74 -21.06 -0.51 5.36
N ASN A 75 -20.41 -0.81 4.22
CA ASN A 75 -20.48 -2.11 3.56
C ASN A 75 -19.58 -3.17 4.20
N GLY A 76 -18.86 -2.85 5.28
CA GLY A 76 -17.99 -3.80 5.98
C GLY A 76 -16.87 -4.36 5.11
N LYS A 77 -16.43 -3.61 4.09
CA LYS A 77 -15.34 -4.05 3.20
C LYS A 77 -14.03 -4.01 3.97
N CYS A 78 -13.30 -5.13 3.91
CA CYS A 78 -11.96 -5.30 4.49
C CYS A 78 -10.93 -4.43 3.74
N SER A 79 -11.02 -3.11 3.94
CA SER A 79 -10.17 -2.08 3.36
C SER A 79 -8.82 -2.05 4.08
N TRP A 80 -7.78 -1.57 3.40
CA TRP A 80 -6.43 -1.46 3.95
C TRP A 80 -6.42 -0.73 5.31
N LEU A 81 -7.30 0.27 5.48
CA LEU A 81 -7.46 1.02 6.72
C LEU A 81 -7.92 0.16 7.90
N PHE A 82 -8.81 -0.82 7.70
CA PHE A 82 -9.30 -1.70 8.76
C PHE A 82 -8.21 -2.69 9.19
N VAL A 83 -7.55 -3.32 8.23
CA VAL A 83 -6.42 -4.24 8.51
C VAL A 83 -5.28 -3.49 9.19
N ARG A 84 -5.00 -2.26 8.75
CA ARG A 84 -3.96 -1.43 9.34
C ARG A 84 -4.32 -1.00 10.76
N SER A 85 -5.54 -0.54 11.00
CA SER A 85 -6.00 -0.16 12.35
C SER A 85 -6.03 -1.34 13.32
N GLN A 86 -6.40 -2.55 12.87
CA GLN A 86 -6.34 -3.76 13.71
C GLN A 86 -4.91 -4.07 14.19
N GLN A 87 -3.89 -3.85 13.35
CA GLN A 87 -2.49 -4.07 13.73
C GLN A 87 -1.96 -3.06 14.76
N LEU A 88 -2.68 -1.95 14.96
CA LEU A 88 -2.22 -0.79 15.72
C LEU A 88 -3.05 -0.50 16.97
N CYS A 89 -4.31 -0.95 17.01
CA CYS A 89 -5.20 -0.71 18.14
C CYS A 89 -4.82 -1.55 19.37
N SER A 90 -4.93 -0.94 20.55
CA SER A 90 -4.93 -1.69 21.81
C SER A 90 -6.15 -2.63 21.87
N LYS A 91 -6.13 -3.65 22.75
CA LYS A 91 -7.23 -4.64 22.85
C LYS A 91 -8.61 -3.98 23.06
N GLU A 92 -8.65 -2.86 23.77
CA GLU A 92 -9.87 -2.09 24.05
C GLU A 92 -10.35 -1.30 22.81
N GLN A 93 -9.43 -0.66 22.10
CA GLN A 93 -9.74 0.05 20.85
C GLN A 93 -10.15 -0.92 19.74
N LEU A 94 -9.55 -2.11 19.71
CA LEU A 94 -9.86 -3.18 18.78
C LEU A 94 -11.26 -3.75 19.05
N ALA A 95 -11.66 -3.93 20.31
CA ALA A 95 -13.03 -4.33 20.65
C ALA A 95 -14.07 -3.30 20.18
N MET A 96 -13.81 -2.01 20.41
CA MET A 96 -14.65 -0.92 19.89
C MET A 96 -14.65 -0.85 18.36
N LEU A 97 -13.54 -1.21 17.72
CA LEU A 97 -13.42 -1.25 16.26
C LEU A 97 -14.33 -2.33 15.68
N PHE A 98 -14.28 -3.55 16.22
CA PHE A 98 -15.12 -4.67 15.78
C PHE A 98 -16.60 -4.47 16.08
N GLU A 99 -16.95 -3.84 17.20
CA GLU A 99 -18.35 -3.63 17.61
C GLU A 99 -19.10 -2.63 16.70
N ASN A 100 -18.36 -1.71 16.09
CA ASN A 100 -18.91 -0.62 15.27
C ASN A 100 -18.66 -0.79 13.77
N TYR A 101 -17.87 -1.80 13.37
CA TYR A 101 -17.60 -2.09 11.97
C TYR A 101 -18.85 -2.63 11.26
N GLY A 102 -19.24 -2.01 10.13
CA GLY A 102 -20.44 -2.40 9.37
C GLY A 102 -21.77 -1.86 9.92
N LYS A 103 -21.76 -0.87 10.82
CA LYS A 103 -22.97 -0.17 11.30
C LYS A 103 -23.06 1.24 10.71
N SER A 104 -24.24 1.63 10.21
CA SER A 104 -24.46 2.88 9.48
C SER A 104 -24.43 4.16 10.34
N ASP A 105 -24.69 4.06 11.65
CA ASP A 105 -24.96 5.24 12.50
C ASP A 105 -23.71 5.94 13.05
N ASP A 106 -22.55 5.26 13.11
CA ASP A 106 -21.32 5.76 13.79
C ASP A 106 -20.10 5.87 12.86
N ASP A 107 -20.33 5.94 11.55
CA ASP A 107 -19.30 5.92 10.49
C ASP A 107 -18.24 7.02 10.67
N LYS A 108 -18.67 8.26 10.96
CA LYS A 108 -17.75 9.40 11.20
C LYS A 108 -16.89 9.23 12.45
N LYS A 109 -17.39 8.53 13.46
CA LYS A 109 -16.69 8.28 14.73
C LYS A 109 -15.63 7.20 14.54
N MET A 110 -15.96 6.18 13.76
CA MET A 110 -15.07 5.10 13.35
C MET A 110 -13.96 5.57 12.42
N GLN A 111 -14.30 6.35 11.40
CA GLN A 111 -13.33 7.05 10.56
C GLN A 111 -12.40 7.90 11.40
N GLY A 112 -12.93 8.71 12.33
CA GLY A 112 -12.15 9.53 13.23
C GLY A 112 -11.21 8.76 14.17
N MET A 113 -11.59 7.57 14.63
CA MET A 113 -10.73 6.69 15.43
C MET A 113 -9.60 6.08 14.61
N CYS A 114 -9.91 5.47 13.46
CA CYS A 114 -8.90 4.94 12.54
C CYS A 114 -7.91 6.04 12.10
N LEU A 115 -8.44 7.24 11.83
CA LEU A 115 -7.67 8.42 11.43
C LEU A 115 -6.69 8.86 12.51
N LYS A 116 -7.12 8.92 13.77
CA LYS A 116 -6.25 9.29 14.90
C LYS A 116 -5.13 8.27 15.09
N SER A 117 -5.44 6.97 15.05
CA SER A 117 -4.44 5.91 15.19
C SER A 117 -3.38 5.95 14.07
N VAL A 118 -3.77 6.28 12.83
CA VAL A 118 -2.85 6.42 11.69
C VAL A 118 -2.04 7.72 11.74
N GLN A 119 -2.63 8.84 12.20
CA GLN A 119 -1.93 10.12 12.35
C GLN A 119 -0.93 10.12 13.51
N GLU A 120 -1.24 9.43 14.62
CA GLU A 120 -0.33 9.26 15.75
C GLU A 120 0.96 8.54 15.31
N LEU A 121 0.88 7.55 14.42
CA LEU A 121 2.07 6.90 13.85
C LEU A 121 2.91 7.79 12.96
N ARG A 122 2.30 8.59 12.08
CA ARG A 122 3.07 9.53 11.24
C ARG A 122 3.87 10.49 12.13
N ASN A 123 3.30 10.88 13.26
CA ASN A 123 3.96 11.71 14.26
C ASN A 123 4.98 10.94 15.10
N ASP A 124 4.71 9.71 15.50
CA ASP A 124 5.62 8.90 16.33
C ASP A 124 6.81 8.33 15.54
N GLU A 125 6.61 7.91 14.28
CA GLU A 125 7.69 7.56 13.37
C GLU A 125 8.57 8.77 13.07
N MET A 126 7.98 9.95 12.79
CA MET A 126 8.76 11.19 12.64
C MET A 126 9.51 11.57 13.91
N LYS A 127 8.88 11.48 15.09
CA LYS A 127 9.53 11.74 16.37
C LYS A 127 10.65 10.74 16.65
N GLY A 128 10.48 9.47 16.27
CA GLY A 128 11.49 8.43 16.41
C GLY A 128 12.70 8.67 15.49
N LEU A 129 12.45 9.06 14.24
CA LEU A 129 13.48 9.50 13.29
C LEU A 129 14.20 10.77 13.78
N MET A 130 13.47 11.76 14.27
CA MET A 130 14.04 12.98 14.84
C MET A 130 14.86 12.71 16.09
N ARG A 131 14.43 11.78 16.95
CA ARG A 131 15.19 11.37 18.15
C ARG A 131 16.49 10.67 17.78
N LYS A 132 16.47 9.75 16.80
CA LYS A 132 17.69 9.11 16.26
C LYS A 132 18.64 10.12 15.62
N LEU A 133 18.12 11.11 14.90
CA LEU A 133 18.90 12.21 14.33
C LEU A 133 19.54 13.08 15.43
N LEU A 134 18.77 13.44 16.46
CA LEU A 134 19.27 14.17 17.64
C LEU A 134 20.36 13.38 18.37
N GLU A 135 20.17 12.09 18.61
CA GLU A 135 21.19 11.22 19.22
C GLU A 135 22.46 11.15 18.37
N MET A 136 22.35 11.00 17.05
CA MET A 136 23.51 11.00 16.14
C MET A 136 24.24 12.35 16.07
N VAL A 137 23.52 13.47 16.18
CA VAL A 137 24.12 14.82 16.18
C VAL A 137 24.78 15.12 17.53
N THR A 138 24.15 14.73 18.63
CA THR A 138 24.65 14.97 19.99
C THR A 138 25.81 14.05 20.34
N ALA A 139 25.87 12.83 19.78
CA ALA A 139 27.00 11.92 19.95
C ALA A 139 28.24 12.29 19.12
N ARG A 140 28.16 13.34 18.31
CA ARG A 140 29.25 13.85 17.45
C ARG A 140 29.84 15.18 17.94
N ILE A 141 29.39 15.68 19.09
CA ILE A 141 29.96 16.83 19.84
C ILE A 141 30.60 16.26 21.11
#